data_AF-A0A2E2W0F7-F1
#
_entry.id   AF-A0A2E2W0F7-F1
#
_cell.length_a   1.000
_cell.length_b   1.000
_cell.length_c   1.000
_cell.angle_alpha   90.00
_cell.angle_beta   90.00
_cell.angle_gamma   90.00
#
_symmetry.space_group_name_H-M   'P 1'
#
loop_
_entity.id
_entity.type
_entity.pdbx_description
1 polymer ?
#
loop_
_entity_poly.entity_id
_entity_poly.type
_entity_poly.pdbx_seq_one_letter_code
_entity_poly.pdbx_strand_id
1 'polypeptide(L)'
;MTRFLTVLLIAAIPWPACLSGETPKYDRSLFDEWADEDQDCLNTRHELLIEISTSTVQAGTNTCTVIWNDPYTGKIFFDAKQMSIDHLVYLKWA
;
A
#
# COMPACT_ATOMS: atom_id res chain seq x y z
N MET A 1 -69.57 25.37 2.06
CA MET A 1 -69.63 23.97 1.59
C MET A 1 -69.06 23.92 0.17
N THR A 2 -67.79 23.55 0.00
CA THR A 2 -67.28 22.67 -1.09
C THR A 2 -65.74 22.58 -1.06
N ARG A 3 -65.29 21.37 -0.68
CA ARG A 3 -64.13 20.63 -1.21
C ARG A 3 -62.71 21.10 -0.86
N PHE A 4 -62.27 20.59 0.29
CA PHE A 4 -60.97 19.96 0.46
C PHE A 4 -60.65 19.01 -0.72
N LEU A 5 -59.46 19.15 -1.34
CA LEU A 5 -58.49 18.11 -1.72
C LEU A 5 -57.62 18.61 -2.90
N THR A 6 -56.38 18.98 -2.61
CA THR A 6 -55.22 18.75 -3.51
C THR A 6 -53.98 18.68 -2.62
N VAL A 7 -53.89 17.57 -1.91
CA VAL A 7 -52.70 17.14 -1.19
C VAL A 7 -51.75 16.48 -2.18
N LEU A 8 -50.48 16.86 -2.10
CA LEU A 8 -49.28 16.14 -2.55
C LEU A 8 -49.23 15.70 -4.01
N LEU A 9 -48.62 16.53 -4.87
CA LEU A 9 -47.92 16.06 -6.05
C LEU A 9 -46.41 16.14 -5.80
N ILE A 10 -45.85 14.95 -5.58
CA ILE A 10 -44.48 14.55 -5.90
C ILE A 10 -43.40 15.12 -4.96
N ALA A 11 -43.41 14.62 -3.72
CA ALA A 11 -42.18 14.31 -3.02
C ALA A 11 -41.62 12.97 -3.56
N ALA A 12 -41.03 12.98 -4.75
CA ALA A 12 -40.35 11.81 -5.30
C ALA A 12 -39.38 12.19 -6.43
N ILE A 13 -38.57 13.24 -6.25
CA ILE A 13 -37.24 13.17 -6.85
C ILE A 13 -36.48 12.26 -5.89
N PRO A 14 -36.23 10.98 -6.22
CA PRO A 14 -35.29 10.22 -5.43
C PRO A 14 -34.01 11.04 -5.44
N TRP A 15 -33.58 11.51 -4.26
CA TRP A 15 -32.21 11.94 -4.06
C TRP A 15 -31.35 10.93 -4.83
N PRO A 16 -30.37 11.37 -5.64
CA PRO A 16 -29.48 10.42 -6.28
C PRO A 16 -29.00 9.52 -5.15
N ALA A 17 -29.44 8.26 -5.18
CA ALA A 17 -29.01 7.29 -4.20
C ALA A 17 -27.50 7.41 -4.27
N CYS A 18 -26.87 7.85 -3.17
CA CYS A 18 -25.42 7.85 -3.08
C CYS A 18 -25.03 6.45 -3.53
N LEU A 19 -24.43 6.35 -4.73
CA LEU A 19 -23.84 5.13 -5.21
C LEU A 19 -22.85 4.78 -4.11
N SER A 20 -23.19 3.78 -3.31
CA SER A 20 -22.25 3.15 -2.41
C SER A 20 -21.25 2.47 -3.32
N GLY A 21 -20.22 3.20 -3.74
CA GLY A 21 -19.08 2.63 -4.43
C GLY A 21 -18.49 1.63 -3.47
N GLU A 22 -18.68 0.33 -3.74
CA GLU A 22 -17.96 -0.68 -3.01
C GLU A 22 -16.48 -0.47 -3.31
N THR A 23 -15.73 -0.06 -2.29
CA THR A 23 -14.27 -0.09 -2.37
C THR A 23 -13.86 -1.55 -2.51
N PRO A 24 -13.11 -1.93 -3.55
CA PRO A 24 -12.64 -3.30 -3.69
C PRO A 24 -11.89 -3.71 -2.42
N LYS A 25 -12.06 -4.96 -2.00
CA LYS A 25 -11.33 -5.49 -0.85
C LYS A 25 -9.84 -5.47 -1.15
N TYR A 26 -9.05 -5.17 -0.13
CA TYR A 26 -7.60 -5.25 -0.21
C TYR A 26 -7.18 -6.67 -0.66
N ASP A 27 -6.45 -6.74 -1.77
CA ASP A 27 -5.82 -7.95 -2.28
C ASP A 27 -4.30 -7.78 -2.22
N ARG A 28 -3.65 -8.52 -1.31
CA ARG A 28 -2.20 -8.43 -1.12
C ARG A 28 -1.41 -8.98 -2.31
N SER A 29 -1.99 -9.94 -3.05
CA SER A 29 -1.29 -10.62 -4.14
C SER A 29 -0.89 -9.66 -5.27
N LEU A 30 -1.53 -8.49 -5.38
CA LEU A 30 -1.19 -7.44 -6.33
C LEU A 30 0.14 -6.71 -6.03
N PHE A 31 0.73 -6.91 -4.85
CA PHE A 31 1.90 -6.16 -4.37
C PHE A 31 3.06 -7.05 -3.88
N ASP A 32 3.00 -8.36 -4.07
CA ASP A 32 3.97 -9.30 -3.46
C ASP A 32 5.26 -9.50 -4.28
N GLU A 33 5.34 -8.98 -5.51
CA GLU A 33 6.53 -9.15 -6.36
C GLU A 33 7.45 -7.93 -6.38
N TRP A 34 8.74 -8.20 -6.17
CA TRP A 34 9.82 -7.25 -6.36
C TRP A 34 10.58 -7.63 -7.63
N ALA A 35 10.61 -6.73 -8.61
CA ALA A 35 11.31 -6.97 -9.87
C ALA A 35 12.83 -6.89 -9.68
N ASP A 36 13.57 -7.60 -10.51
CA ASP A 36 15.03 -7.46 -10.67
C ASP A 36 15.23 -7.15 -12.17
N GLU A 37 15.25 -5.86 -12.50
CA GLU A 37 15.21 -5.39 -13.88
C GLU A 37 16.57 -5.47 -14.57
N ASP A 38 17.66 -5.25 -13.84
CA ASP A 38 19.03 -5.25 -14.36
C ASP A 38 19.75 -6.59 -14.16
N GLN A 39 19.11 -7.54 -13.47
CA GLN A 39 19.57 -8.91 -13.24
C GLN A 39 20.89 -8.96 -12.47
N ASP A 40 21.14 -7.96 -11.61
CA ASP A 40 22.31 -7.90 -10.74
C ASP A 40 22.14 -8.74 -9.44
N CYS A 41 21.00 -9.43 -9.32
CA CYS A 41 20.55 -10.25 -8.19
C CYS A 41 19.94 -9.45 -7.02
N LEU A 42 19.96 -8.12 -7.08
CA LEU A 42 19.31 -7.23 -6.12
C LEU A 42 17.97 -6.78 -6.70
N ASN A 43 16.89 -7.48 -6.33
CA ASN A 43 15.57 -6.97 -6.67
C ASN A 43 15.29 -5.58 -6.07
N THR A 44 14.23 -4.91 -6.54
CA THR A 44 13.83 -3.55 -6.15
C THR A 44 13.75 -3.34 -4.63
N ARG A 45 13.45 -4.39 -3.86
CA ARG A 45 13.48 -4.33 -2.40
C ARG A 45 14.88 -4.06 -1.88
N HIS A 46 15.87 -4.79 -2.37
CA HIS A 46 17.27 -4.63 -1.96
C HIS A 46 17.78 -3.25 -2.33
N GLU A 47 17.47 -2.78 -3.54
CA GLU A 47 17.83 -1.44 -4.02
C GLU A 47 17.23 -0.36 -3.13
N LEU A 48 15.92 -0.46 -2.84
CA LEU A 48 15.23 0.49 -1.97
C LEU A 48 15.82 0.50 -0.56
N LEU A 49 16.17 -0.68 -0.01
CA LEU A 49 16.79 -0.78 1.32
C LEU A 49 18.17 -0.15 1.38
N ILE A 50 18.94 -0.22 0.29
CA ILE A 50 20.22 0.49 0.16
C ILE A 50 19.98 2.00 0.17
N GLU A 51 18.98 2.49 -0.58
CA GLU A 51 18.65 3.91 -0.69
C GLU A 51 18.16 4.51 0.63
N ILE A 52 17.23 3.83 1.33
CA ILE A 52 16.59 4.38 2.54
C ILE A 52 17.41 4.15 3.81
N SER A 53 18.55 3.47 3.73
CA SER A 53 19.34 3.19 4.92
C SER A 53 19.98 4.44 5.48
N THR A 54 19.94 4.57 6.81
CA THR A 54 20.61 5.65 7.53
C THR A 54 22.12 5.45 7.65
N SER A 55 22.65 4.32 7.18
CA SER A 55 24.07 3.94 7.25
C SER A 55 24.49 3.24 5.97
N THR A 56 25.81 3.17 5.71
CA THR A 56 26.33 2.45 4.55
C THR A 56 25.92 0.98 4.60
N VAL A 57 25.08 0.59 3.64
CA VAL A 57 24.66 -0.78 3.41
C VAL A 57 25.74 -1.51 2.62
N GLN A 58 26.06 -2.73 3.02
CA GLN A 58 26.96 -3.59 2.26
C GLN A 58 26.13 -4.58 1.44
N ALA A 59 26.30 -4.53 0.12
CA ALA A 59 25.86 -5.56 -0.80
C ALA A 59 27.03 -6.53 -1.05
N GLY A 60 26.81 -7.83 -0.87
CA GLY A 60 27.83 -8.84 -1.14
C GLY A 60 27.97 -9.12 -2.63
N THR A 61 29.17 -9.05 -3.20
CA THR A 61 29.42 -9.32 -4.64
C THR A 61 29.14 -10.78 -5.04
N ASN A 62 29.11 -11.70 -4.06
CA ASN A 62 28.90 -13.14 -4.28
C ASN A 62 27.62 -13.67 -3.61
N THR A 63 26.94 -12.84 -2.81
CA THR A 63 25.74 -13.24 -2.06
C THR A 63 24.78 -12.07 -2.13
N CYS A 64 23.66 -12.27 -2.82
CA CYS A 64 22.62 -11.27 -3.07
C CYS A 64 21.90 -10.94 -1.77
N THR A 65 22.60 -10.19 -0.95
CA THR A 65 22.34 -10.05 0.48
C THR A 65 22.77 -8.65 0.86
N VAL A 66 21.92 -8.02 1.65
CA VAL A 66 22.00 -6.62 2.02
C VAL A 66 22.00 -6.55 3.54
N ILE A 67 23.04 -5.95 4.11
CA ILE A 67 23.12 -5.68 5.55
C ILE A 67 22.50 -4.32 5.83
N TRP A 68 21.42 -4.29 6.61
CA TRP A 68 20.66 -3.07 6.86
C TRP A 68 20.55 -2.75 8.35
N ASN A 69 20.66 -1.47 8.68
CA ASN A 69 20.44 -0.95 10.02
C ASN A 69 19.01 -0.38 10.12
N ASP A 70 18.20 -0.99 10.98
CA ASP A 70 16.81 -0.62 11.16
C ASP A 70 16.67 0.63 12.03
N PRO A 71 16.15 1.76 11.51
CA PRO A 71 15.96 2.96 12.28
C PRO A 71 14.85 2.83 13.35
N TYR A 72 13.93 1.87 13.23
CA TYR A 72 12.82 1.70 14.17
C TYR A 72 13.21 0.85 15.38
N THR A 73 14.03 -0.19 15.19
CA THR A 73 14.45 -1.07 16.28
C THR A 73 15.91 -0.91 16.70
N GLY A 74 16.73 -0.21 15.90
CA GLY A 74 18.17 -0.07 16.10
C GLY A 74 18.96 -1.37 15.89
N LYS A 75 18.35 -2.39 15.27
CA LYS A 75 18.98 -3.69 15.01
C LYS A 75 19.60 -3.71 13.63
N ILE A 76 20.67 -4.50 13.50
CA ILE A 76 21.28 -4.81 12.20
C ILE A 76 20.73 -6.14 11.72
N PHE A 77 20.13 -6.13 10.55
CA PHE A 77 19.65 -7.31 9.84
C PHE A 77 20.64 -7.69 8.75
N PHE A 78 20.94 -8.98 8.64
CA PHE A 78 21.87 -9.53 7.66
C PHE A 78 21.16 -10.21 6.49
N ASP A 79 19.86 -10.48 6.62
CA ASP A 79 19.04 -11.04 5.55
C ASP A 79 17.77 -10.19 5.42
N ALA A 80 17.55 -9.65 4.22
CA ALA A 80 16.38 -8.85 3.91
C ALA A 80 15.06 -9.63 4.09
N LYS A 81 15.06 -10.98 4.10
CA LYS A 81 13.87 -11.79 4.44
C LYS A 81 13.43 -11.67 5.89
N GLN A 82 14.31 -11.21 6.79
CA GLN A 82 13.99 -11.04 8.21
C GLN A 82 13.15 -9.80 8.50
N MET A 83 12.90 -8.97 7.48
CA MET A 83 12.17 -7.72 7.59
C MET A 83 11.30 -7.48 6.37
N SER A 84 10.29 -6.63 6.54
CA SER A 84 9.35 -6.22 5.50
C SER A 84 9.33 -4.71 5.40
N ILE A 85 9.09 -4.18 4.21
CA ILE A 85 8.87 -2.76 3.99
C ILE A 85 7.38 -2.52 4.12
N ASP A 86 7.00 -1.73 5.11
CA ASP A 86 5.61 -1.37 5.36
C ASP A 86 5.30 0.05 4.87
N HIS A 87 4.07 0.25 4.42
CA HIS A 87 3.55 1.58 4.18
C HIS A 87 3.23 2.27 5.50
N LEU A 88 3.71 3.50 5.69
CA LEU A 88 3.37 4.32 6.84
C LEU A 88 1.90 4.79 6.81
N VAL A 89 1.31 4.88 5.61
CA VAL A 89 -0.10 5.24 5.40
C VAL A 89 -0.87 4.00 4.94
N TYR A 90 -2.03 3.77 5.55
CA TYR A 90 -2.89 2.63 5.21
C TYR A 90 -3.38 2.69 3.76
N LEU A 91 -3.19 1.58 3.02
CA LEU A 91 -3.60 1.43 1.62
C LEU A 91 -5.12 1.45 1.38
N LYS A 92 -5.96 1.51 2.42
CA LYS A 92 -7.43 1.58 2.27
C LYS A 92 -7.88 2.86 1.55
N TRP A 93 -7.07 3.92 1.60
CA TRP A 93 -7.43 5.25 1.09
C TRP A 93 -6.58 5.71 -0.10
N ALA A 94 -5.77 4.81 -0.68
CA ALA A 94 -4.89 5.10 -1.82
C ALA A 94 -5.62 4.96 -3.16
#